data_AF-A0A246GAA0-F1
#
_entry.id   AF-A0A246GAA0-F1
#
_cell.length_a   1.000
_cell.length_b   1.000
_cell.length_c   1.000
_cell.angle_alpha   90.00
_cell.angle_beta   90.00
_cell.angle_gamma   90.00
#
_symmetry.space_group_name_H-M   'P 1'
#
loop_
_entity.id
_entity.type
_entity.pdbx_description
1 polymer ?
#
loop_
_entity_poly.entity_id
_entity_poly.type
_entity_poly.pdbx_seq_one_letter_code
_entity_poly.pdbx_strand_id
1 'polypeptide(L)'
;MKDLKEFIAQLVKIEFIDHCNTFGFYPFQMFVEHQDEKNTICALDLGGDIRAVYKAFADFYKEPAKRIYLAVDFPANMDIANDFVCIIGYENSEFTLYAIPYNAETGETYSEIRDAKILDKIHDDLGLFIYVTS
;
A
#
# COMPACT_ATOMS: atom_id res chain seq x y z
N MET A 1 8.79 13.72 -2.76
CA MET A 1 7.91 13.15 -1.73
C MET A 1 7.99 13.96 -0.46
N LYS A 2 6.97 14.77 -0.15
CA LYS A 2 6.89 15.59 1.07
C LYS A 2 5.95 15.01 2.12
N ASP A 3 4.95 14.25 1.70
CA ASP A 3 3.91 13.67 2.56
C ASP A 3 3.22 12.49 1.85
N LEU A 4 2.31 11.82 2.55
CA LEU A 4 1.53 10.71 2.02
C LEU A 4 0.64 11.12 0.82
N LYS A 5 0.16 12.37 0.79
CA LYS A 5 -0.68 12.87 -0.29
C LYS A 5 0.11 12.99 -1.60
N GLU A 6 1.34 13.47 -1.53
CA GLU A 6 2.25 13.52 -2.67
C GLU A 6 2.60 12.10 -3.15
N PHE A 7 2.75 11.14 -2.23
CA PHE A 7 2.99 9.73 -2.57
C PHE A 7 1.86 9.15 -3.41
N ILE A 8 0.62 9.36 -2.98
CA ILE A 8 -0.55 8.88 -3.73
C ILE A 8 -0.65 9.56 -5.08
N ALA A 9 -0.53 10.88 -5.11
CA ALA A 9 -0.66 11.63 -6.35
C ALA A 9 0.41 11.28 -7.41
N GLN A 10 1.62 10.91 -6.98
CA GLN A 10 2.73 10.63 -7.89
C GLN A 10 2.89 9.15 -8.23
N LEU A 11 2.68 8.26 -7.24
CA LEU A 11 3.02 6.84 -7.35
C LEU A 11 1.81 5.91 -7.39
N VAL A 12 0.65 6.32 -6.88
CA VAL A 12 -0.58 5.50 -6.93
C VAL A 12 -1.37 5.83 -8.18
N LYS A 13 -1.17 5.01 -9.22
CA LYS A 13 -1.85 5.16 -10.50
C LYS A 13 -2.56 3.87 -10.88
N ILE A 14 -3.82 4.01 -11.26
CA ILE A 14 -4.59 2.94 -11.89
C ILE A 14 -4.35 3.04 -13.39
N GLU A 15 -3.65 2.07 -13.94
CA GLU A 15 -3.27 2.06 -15.35
C GLU A 15 -3.77 0.78 -16.02
N PHE A 16 -3.90 0.81 -17.34
CA PHE A 16 -4.28 -0.37 -18.10
C PHE A 16 -3.11 -1.36 -18.15
N ILE A 17 -3.38 -2.60 -17.78
CA ILE A 17 -2.41 -3.69 -17.70
C ILE A 17 -2.62 -4.62 -18.90
N ASP A 18 -1.84 -4.39 -19.96
CA ASP A 18 -2.01 -5.03 -21.28
C ASP A 18 -2.14 -6.56 -21.22
N HIS A 19 -1.33 -7.23 -20.38
CA HIS A 19 -1.28 -8.69 -20.32
C HIS A 19 -2.47 -9.31 -19.55
N CYS A 20 -3.16 -8.52 -18.73
CA CYS A 20 -4.35 -8.92 -17.98
C CYS A 20 -5.64 -8.37 -18.59
N ASN A 21 -5.55 -7.46 -19.57
CA ASN A 21 -6.68 -6.76 -20.18
C ASN A 21 -7.63 -6.15 -19.14
N THR A 22 -7.06 -5.49 -18.13
CA THR A 22 -7.76 -4.89 -17.00
C THR A 22 -6.98 -3.68 -16.49
N PHE A 23 -7.65 -2.78 -15.76
CA PHE A 23 -7.01 -1.69 -15.03
C PHE A 23 -6.60 -2.16 -13.63
N GLY A 24 -5.46 -1.69 -13.15
CA GLY A 24 -4.99 -1.99 -11.79
C GLY A 24 -3.81 -1.11 -11.39
N PHE A 25 -3.32 -1.31 -10.17
CA PHE A 25 -2.21 -0.55 -9.62
C PHE A 25 -0.85 -1.19 -9.93
N TYR A 26 0.04 -0.45 -10.60
CA TYR A 26 1.37 -0.89 -11.04
C TYR A 26 2.28 0.34 -11.31
N PRO A 27 3.63 0.35 -11.11
CA PRO A 27 4.53 -0.70 -10.62
C PRO A 27 5.17 -0.50 -9.23
N PHE A 28 5.09 0.69 -8.63
CA PHE A 28 5.79 1.00 -7.37
C PHE A 28 4.87 0.91 -6.18
N GLN A 29 5.26 0.13 -5.17
CA GLN A 29 4.40 -0.13 -4.01
C GLN A 29 4.86 0.62 -2.76
N MET A 30 6.15 0.85 -2.55
CA MET A 30 6.65 1.38 -1.28
C MET A 30 7.63 2.54 -1.43
N PHE A 31 7.52 3.53 -0.57
CA PHE A 31 8.46 4.63 -0.37
C PHE A 31 8.92 4.64 1.08
N VAL A 32 10.23 4.81 1.30
CA VAL A 32 10.84 4.92 2.63
C VAL A 32 11.72 6.15 2.65
N GLU A 33 11.57 7.00 3.66
CA GLU A 33 12.53 8.04 4.00
C GLU A 33 13.28 7.63 5.27
N HIS A 34 14.60 7.52 5.14
CA HIS A 34 15.52 7.17 6.21
C HIS A 34 15.87 8.39 7.08
N GLN A 35 16.45 8.18 8.27
CA GLN A 35 16.85 9.30 9.16
C GLN A 35 17.94 10.19 8.56
N ASP A 36 18.77 9.62 7.69
CA ASP A 36 19.80 10.34 6.95
C ASP A 36 19.26 11.04 5.69
N GLU A 37 17.94 11.18 5.59
CA GLU A 37 17.20 11.81 4.47
C GLU A 37 17.39 11.09 3.12
N LYS A 38 17.95 9.88 3.12
CA LYS A 38 17.94 9.03 1.93
C LYS A 38 16.53 8.51 1.69
N ASN A 39 16.18 8.40 0.41
CA ASN A 39 14.91 7.88 -0.03
C ASN A 39 15.11 6.53 -0.72
N THR A 40 14.22 5.58 -0.43
CA THR A 40 14.14 4.29 -1.12
C THR A 40 12.76 4.15 -1.73
N ILE A 41 12.69 3.73 -2.99
CA ILE A 41 11.44 3.37 -3.68
C ILE A 41 11.57 1.91 -4.07
N CYS A 42 10.58 1.10 -3.70
CA CYS A 42 10.53 -0.32 -4.02
C CYS A 42 9.37 -0.62 -4.96
N ALA A 43 9.68 -1.22 -6.10
CA ALA A 43 8.74 -2.07 -6.81
C ALA A 43 8.81 -3.44 -6.13
N LEU A 44 7.76 -3.80 -5.42
CA LEU A 44 7.65 -5.11 -4.78
C LEU A 44 6.94 -6.05 -5.77
N ASP A 45 7.29 -7.32 -5.71
CA ASP A 45 7.17 -8.26 -6.82
C ASP A 45 5.74 -8.33 -7.42
N LEU A 46 5.73 -8.44 -8.74
CA LEU A 46 4.55 -8.56 -9.58
C LEU A 46 3.96 -9.95 -9.45
N GLY A 47 2.88 -10.10 -8.66
CA GLY A 47 2.18 -11.39 -8.64
C GLY A 47 1.41 -11.74 -7.38
N GLY A 48 1.16 -10.78 -6.47
CA GLY A 48 0.24 -11.00 -5.35
C GLY A 48 0.85 -11.72 -4.13
N ASP A 49 2.18 -11.79 -4.00
CA ASP A 49 2.77 -12.22 -2.73
C ASP A 49 2.74 -11.07 -1.70
N ILE A 50 1.55 -10.90 -1.11
CA ILE A 50 1.31 -9.93 -0.05
C ILE A 50 2.24 -10.11 1.14
N ARG A 51 2.74 -11.33 1.40
CA ARG A 51 3.61 -11.62 2.53
C ARG A 51 5.00 -11.04 2.30
N ALA A 52 5.50 -11.09 1.08
CA ALA A 52 6.77 -10.43 0.72
C ALA A 52 6.66 -8.90 0.91
N VAL A 53 5.52 -8.32 0.54
CA VAL A 53 5.24 -6.90 0.72
C VAL A 53 5.22 -6.51 2.20
N TYR A 54 4.46 -7.25 3.02
CA TYR A 54 4.40 -7.02 4.47
C TYR A 54 5.75 -7.25 5.15
N LYS A 55 6.52 -8.25 4.71
CA LYS A 55 7.87 -8.47 5.21
C LYS A 55 8.77 -7.27 4.90
N ALA A 56 8.76 -6.76 3.67
CA ALA A 56 9.56 -5.60 3.29
C ALA A 56 9.19 -4.35 4.11
N PHE A 57 7.89 -4.10 4.31
CA PHE A 57 7.42 -3.04 5.19
C PHE A 57 7.95 -3.23 6.63
N ALA A 58 7.82 -4.44 7.18
CA ALA A 58 8.25 -4.75 8.53
C ALA A 58 9.78 -4.66 8.72
N ASP A 59 10.57 -5.01 7.70
CA ASP A 59 12.02 -4.86 7.73
C ASP A 59 12.40 -3.37 7.88
N PHE A 60 11.80 -2.47 7.09
CA PHE A 60 12.03 -1.02 7.22
C PHE A 60 11.41 -0.41 8.49
N TYR A 61 10.31 -0.97 9.00
CA TYR A 61 9.70 -0.54 10.26
C TYR A 61 10.62 -0.84 11.47
N LYS A 62 11.34 -1.97 11.42
CA LYS A 62 12.31 -2.37 12.47
C LYS A 62 13.60 -1.53 12.39
N GLU A 63 13.89 -0.93 11.25
CA GLU A 63 14.89 0.12 11.11
C GLU A 63 14.32 1.46 11.60
N PRO A 64 15.15 2.42 12.03
CA PRO A 64 14.65 3.71 12.50
C PRO A 64 14.18 4.59 11.33
N ALA A 65 13.35 4.12 10.39
CA ALA A 65 12.87 4.96 9.28
C ALA A 65 12.10 6.20 9.79
N LYS A 66 12.26 7.34 9.11
CA LYS A 66 11.49 8.56 9.41
C LYS A 66 10.04 8.39 9.00
N ARG A 67 9.81 7.76 7.85
CA ARG A 67 8.48 7.38 7.37
C ARG A 67 8.53 6.28 6.32
N ILE A 68 7.43 5.54 6.25
CA ILE A 68 7.21 4.44 5.31
C ILE A 68 5.81 4.63 4.73
N TYR A 69 5.69 4.66 3.40
CA TYR A 69 4.42 4.64 2.69
C TYR A 69 4.38 3.43 1.80
N LEU A 70 3.27 2.71 1.85
CA LEU A 70 3.03 1.50 1.10
C LEU A 70 1.65 1.62 0.45
N ALA A 71 1.56 1.25 -0.81
CA ALA A 71 0.34 1.06 -1.57
C ALA A 71 0.35 -0.37 -2.08
N VAL A 72 -0.80 -1.04 -1.97
CA VAL A 72 -0.93 -2.44 -2.36
C VAL A 72 -2.26 -2.65 -3.05
N ASP A 73 -2.24 -3.35 -4.17
CA ASP A 73 -3.43 -3.69 -4.93
C ASP A 73 -4.14 -4.90 -4.32
N PHE A 74 -5.46 -4.79 -4.12
CA PHE A 74 -6.30 -5.87 -3.62
C PHE A 74 -7.57 -6.02 -4.48
N PRO A 75 -8.02 -7.25 -4.74
CA PRO A 75 -9.32 -7.47 -5.35
C PRO A 75 -10.44 -7.08 -4.38
N ALA A 76 -11.64 -6.85 -4.92
CA ALA A 76 -12.86 -6.68 -4.14
C ALA A 76 -12.99 -7.76 -3.05
N ASN A 77 -13.19 -7.34 -1.81
CA ASN A 77 -13.19 -8.24 -0.67
C ASN A 77 -13.98 -7.68 0.51
N MET A 78 -14.62 -8.60 1.25
CA MET A 78 -15.46 -8.32 2.41
C MET A 78 -16.49 -7.20 2.16
N ASP A 79 -16.22 -6.00 2.68
CA ASP A 79 -17.11 -4.84 2.67
C ASP A 79 -16.70 -3.75 1.67
N ILE A 80 -15.69 -4.00 0.82
CA ILE A 80 -15.36 -3.17 -0.33
C ILE A 80 -15.74 -3.92 -1.61
N ALA A 81 -16.68 -3.36 -2.38
CA ALA A 81 -17.28 -4.01 -3.55
C ALA A 81 -16.42 -3.97 -4.83
N ASN A 82 -15.46 -3.05 -4.87
CA ASN A 82 -14.56 -2.83 -6.00
C ASN A 82 -13.14 -3.29 -5.64
N ASP A 83 -12.33 -3.57 -6.64
CA ASP A 83 -10.88 -3.65 -6.44
C ASP A 83 -10.37 -2.34 -5.85
N PHE A 84 -9.33 -2.39 -5.04
CA PHE A 84 -8.89 -1.24 -4.29
C PHE A 84 -7.39 -1.26 -4.01
N VAL A 85 -6.82 -0.07 -4.00
CA VAL A 85 -5.46 0.13 -3.50
C VAL A 85 -5.54 0.44 -2.01
N CYS A 86 -4.95 -0.43 -1.18
CA CYS A 86 -4.78 -0.16 0.24
C CYS A 86 -3.53 0.70 0.45
N ILE A 87 -3.71 1.85 1.09
CA ILE A 87 -2.66 2.79 1.45
C ILE A 87 -2.32 2.61 2.93
N ILE A 88 -1.08 2.25 3.21
CA ILE A 88 -0.51 2.10 4.54
C ILE A 88 0.60 3.14 4.72
N GLY A 89 0.42 4.06 5.66
CA GLY A 89 1.44 5.03 6.06
C GLY A 89 1.89 4.80 7.49
N TYR A 90 3.19 4.96 7.73
CA TYR A 90 3.77 5.05 9.06
C TYR A 90 4.67 6.29 9.11
N GLU A 91 4.30 7.28 9.91
CA GLU A 91 5.02 8.54 10.10
C GLU A 91 4.78 9.01 11.54
N ASN A 92 5.80 9.57 12.20
CA ASN A 92 5.70 10.08 13.58
C ASN A 92 5.17 9.05 14.62
N SER A 93 5.47 7.77 14.42
CA SER A 93 4.95 6.65 15.25
C SER A 93 3.44 6.40 15.14
N GLU A 94 2.78 6.95 14.12
CA GLU A 94 1.36 6.75 13.86
C GLU A 94 1.15 6.00 12.55
N PHE A 95 0.19 5.07 12.56
CA PHE A 95 -0.27 4.39 11.36
C PHE A 95 -1.45 5.13 10.73
N THR A 96 -1.43 5.24 9.41
CA THR A 96 -2.57 5.67 8.59
C THR A 96 -2.91 4.53 7.65
N LEU A 97 -4.18 4.13 7.60
CA LEU A 97 -4.66 3.07 6.73
C LEU A 97 -5.98 3.46 6.07
N TYR A 98 -6.10 3.29 4.76
CA TYR A 98 -7.35 3.48 4.01
C TYR A 98 -7.28 2.83 2.63
N ALA A 99 -8.44 2.62 2.01
CA ALA A 99 -8.57 2.09 0.66
C ALA A 99 -8.95 3.19 -0.34
N ILE A 100 -8.41 3.09 -1.56
CA ILE A 100 -8.84 3.84 -2.75
C ILE A 100 -9.45 2.82 -3.72
N PRO A 101 -10.78 2.63 -3.72
CA PRO A 101 -11.42 1.69 -4.64
C PRO A 101 -11.35 2.21 -6.08
N TYR A 102 -11.35 1.30 -7.04
CA TYR A 102 -11.33 1.63 -8.46
C TYR A 102 -12.09 0.59 -9.31
N ASN A 103 -12.45 0.99 -10.52
CA ASN A 103 -13.09 0.12 -11.49
C ASN A 103 -12.04 -0.58 -12.37
N ALA A 104 -11.99 -1.91 -12.32
CA ALA A 104 -11.02 -2.71 -13.09
C ALA A 104 -11.27 -2.71 -14.61
N GLU A 105 -12.44 -2.25 -15.07
CA GLU A 105 -12.77 -2.11 -16.50
C GLU A 105 -12.47 -0.71 -17.06
N THR A 106 -12.62 0.34 -16.25
CA THR A 106 -12.49 1.74 -16.72
C THR A 106 -11.30 2.50 -16.12
N GLY A 107 -10.72 2.00 -15.03
CA GLY A 107 -9.67 2.68 -14.26
C GLY A 107 -10.16 3.86 -13.41
N GLU A 108 -11.47 4.13 -13.37
CA GLU A 108 -12.04 5.19 -12.55
C GLU A 108 -11.83 4.91 -11.06
N THR A 109 -11.37 5.91 -10.31
CA THR A 109 -11.19 5.82 -8.86
C THR A 109 -12.40 6.38 -8.12
N TYR A 110 -12.73 5.77 -6.98
CA TYR A 110 -13.82 6.17 -6.11
C TYR A 110 -13.31 6.89 -4.85
N SER A 111 -14.24 7.40 -4.05
CA SER A 111 -13.90 8.05 -2.77
C SER A 111 -13.17 7.08 -1.84
N GLU A 112 -12.19 7.61 -1.11
CA GLU A 112 -11.43 6.83 -0.13
C GLU A 112 -12.35 6.27 0.98
N ILE A 113 -12.05 5.05 1.43
CA ILE A 113 -12.74 4.36 2.51
C ILE A 113 -11.76 4.19 3.66
N ARG A 114 -12.12 4.71 4.84
CA ARG A 114 -11.30 4.64 6.07
C ARG A 114 -11.81 3.61 7.06
N ASP A 115 -13.12 3.37 7.06
CA ASP A 115 -13.78 2.45 7.98
C ASP A 115 -14.28 1.23 7.20
N ALA A 116 -13.47 0.16 7.15
CA ALA A 116 -13.84 -1.11 6.53
C ALA A 116 -13.17 -2.28 7.25
N LYS A 117 -13.90 -3.38 7.43
CA LYS A 117 -13.45 -4.60 8.12
C LYS A 117 -12.24 -5.23 7.45
N ILE A 118 -12.14 -5.12 6.12
CA ILE A 118 -10.95 -5.60 5.40
C ILE A 118 -9.69 -4.81 5.77
N LEU A 119 -9.80 -3.51 6.10
CA LEU A 119 -8.66 -2.70 6.53
C LEU A 119 -8.17 -3.14 7.91
N ASP A 120 -9.08 -3.40 8.85
CA ASP A 120 -8.73 -3.96 10.16
C ASP A 120 -7.97 -5.29 9.99
N LYS A 121 -8.48 -6.16 9.11
CA LYS A 121 -7.83 -7.43 8.80
C LYS A 121 -6.44 -7.27 8.19
N ILE A 122 -6.28 -6.34 7.24
CA ILE A 122 -4.99 -6.02 6.63
C ILE A 122 -4.00 -5.52 7.68
N HIS A 123 -4.45 -4.65 8.59
CA HIS A 123 -3.63 -4.15 9.69
C HIS A 123 -3.19 -5.28 10.62
N ASP A 124 -4.10 -6.17 11.02
CA ASP A 124 -3.80 -7.32 11.87
C ASP A 124 -2.80 -8.27 11.19
N ASP A 125 -3.02 -8.58 9.90
CA ASP A 125 -2.15 -9.46 9.12
C ASP A 125 -0.74 -8.85 8.96
N LEU A 126 -0.63 -7.52 8.75
CA LEU A 126 0.65 -6.80 8.76
C LEU A 126 1.31 -6.81 10.14
N GLY A 127 0.52 -6.68 11.20
CA GLY A 127 0.98 -6.73 12.59
C GLY A 127 1.72 -8.04 12.93
N LEU A 128 1.34 -9.16 12.29
CA LEU A 128 2.05 -10.43 12.43
C LEU A 128 3.50 -10.38 11.89
N PHE A 129 3.86 -9.44 11.02
CA PHE A 129 5.24 -9.29 10.54
C PHE A 129 6.04 -8.30 11.38
N ILE A 130 5.34 -7.29 11.92
CA ILE A 130 5.92 -6.24 12.75
C ILE A 130 6.24 -6.76 14.15
N TYR A 131 5.26 -7.42 14.80
CA TYR A 131 5.32 -7.78 16.22
C TYR A 131 5.81 -9.21 16.49
N VAL A 132 5.95 -10.05 15.46
CA VAL A 132 6.57 -11.36 15.65
C VAL A 132 8.08 -11.17 15.76
N THR A 133 8.56 -11.30 16.99
CA THR A 133 9.97 -11.44 17.34
C THR A 133 10.48 -12.77 16.81
N SER A 134 11.21 -12.74 15.70
CA SER A 134 12.16 -13.79 15.32
C SER A 134 13.54 -13.47 15.88
#